data_AF-A0A1J8QXC8-F1
#
_entry.id   AF-A0A1J8QXC8-F1
#
_cell.length_a   1.000
_cell.length_b   1.000
_cell.length_c   1.000
_cell.angle_alpha   90.00
_cell.angle_beta   90.00
_cell.angle_gamma   90.00
#
_symmetry.space_group_name_H-M   'P 1'
#
loop_
_entity.id
_entity.type
_entity.pdbx_description
1 polymer ?
#
loop_
_entity_poly.entity_id
_entity_poly.type
_entity_poly.pdbx_seq_one_letter_code
_entity_poly.pdbx_strand_id
1 'polypeptide(L)'
;MSFTKIWSLIVVLVATAVAPRGAFAQASSTTVTCLSSFDWMNNSLGQNPCLVASYLTSECLNYTLTIAPVTPGGTPISPNLDPTSYDNANDCLCSTVTYSVYGACHACQNATVESWSVWSFNCFTSLTHHSVYPLNIPNGTAIPHCAYLDVTDDMFNTTAAQLDGDSPESTSTQFFNYAITQFDSKKFER
;
A
#
# COMPACT_ATOMS: atom_id res chain seq x y z
N MET A 1 -59.32 -36.38 -23.56
CA MET A 1 -58.22 -35.75 -22.81
C MET A 1 -56.99 -35.71 -23.70
N SER A 2 -56.52 -34.54 -24.11
CA SER A 2 -55.13 -34.11 -23.91
C SER A 2 -54.90 -32.79 -24.64
N PHE A 3 -54.35 -31.85 -23.89
CA PHE A 3 -54.25 -30.43 -24.18
C PHE A 3 -53.13 -30.12 -25.17
N THR A 4 -53.44 -29.17 -26.05
CA THR A 4 -52.48 -28.25 -26.68
C THR A 4 -51.46 -27.71 -25.67
N LYS A 5 -50.16 -27.78 -25.98
CA LYS A 5 -49.15 -26.93 -25.33
C LYS A 5 -48.23 -26.29 -26.36
N ILE A 6 -48.65 -25.09 -26.69
CA ILE A 6 -47.96 -23.99 -27.35
C ILE A 6 -46.76 -23.55 -26.51
N TRP A 7 -45.66 -23.28 -27.21
CA TRP A 7 -44.60 -22.30 -26.98
C TRP A 7 -43.88 -22.16 -25.62
N SER A 8 -42.55 -22.12 -25.80
CA SER A 8 -41.63 -21.13 -25.25
C SER A 8 -41.10 -21.33 -23.83
N LEU A 9 -39.86 -20.87 -23.71
CA LEU A 9 -39.06 -20.63 -22.51
C LEU A 9 -38.27 -21.84 -21.98
N ILE A 10 -37.07 -22.03 -22.53
CA ILE A 10 -35.92 -22.20 -21.66
C ILE A 10 -34.93 -21.07 -21.98
N VAL A 11 -34.95 -20.10 -21.08
CA VAL A 11 -34.03 -18.97 -20.96
C VAL A 11 -32.60 -19.52 -20.93
N VAL A 12 -31.77 -19.08 -21.87
CA VAL A 12 -30.31 -19.27 -21.77
C VAL A 12 -29.83 -18.43 -20.59
N LEU A 13 -29.65 -19.06 -19.44
CA LEU A 13 -28.94 -18.48 -18.30
C LEU A 13 -27.47 -18.33 -18.70
N VAL A 14 -27.13 -17.18 -19.29
CA VAL A 14 -25.73 -16.72 -19.32
C VAL A 14 -25.42 -16.22 -17.92
N ALA A 15 -25.06 -17.14 -17.03
CA ALA A 15 -24.39 -16.77 -15.79
C ALA A 15 -22.98 -16.31 -16.19
N THR A 16 -22.82 -15.03 -16.52
CA THR A 16 -21.50 -14.40 -16.49
C THR A 16 -21.03 -14.47 -15.05
N ALA A 17 -20.14 -15.43 -14.76
CA ALA A 17 -19.39 -15.44 -13.53
C ALA A 17 -18.57 -14.15 -13.49
N VAL A 18 -19.12 -13.10 -12.88
CA VAL A 18 -18.31 -11.99 -12.37
C VAL A 18 -17.55 -12.58 -11.19
N ALA A 19 -16.42 -13.24 -11.50
CA ALA A 19 -15.46 -13.57 -10.47
C ALA A 19 -15.09 -12.24 -9.81
N PRO A 20 -15.31 -12.05 -8.49
CA PRO A 20 -14.69 -10.94 -7.82
C PRO A 20 -13.20 -11.08 -8.09
N ARG A 21 -12.63 -10.07 -8.74
CA ARG A 21 -11.18 -9.92 -8.81
C ARG A 21 -10.75 -9.66 -7.37
N GLY A 22 -10.58 -10.72 -6.59
CA GLY A 22 -9.71 -10.66 -5.43
C GLY A 22 -8.39 -10.19 -6.00
N ALA A 23 -8.03 -8.94 -5.72
CA ALA A 23 -6.68 -8.47 -5.94
C ALA A 23 -5.82 -9.34 -5.03
N PHE A 24 -5.29 -10.44 -5.60
CA PHE A 24 -4.16 -11.10 -4.98
C PHE A 24 -3.09 -10.02 -4.90
N ALA A 25 -2.69 -9.68 -3.67
CA ALA A 25 -1.57 -8.76 -3.46
C ALA A 25 -0.44 -9.24 -4.37
N GLN A 26 0.01 -8.37 -5.26
CA GLN A 26 1.18 -8.68 -6.05
C GLN A 26 2.32 -8.86 -5.04
N ALA A 27 3.04 -9.99 -5.12
CA ALA A 27 4.10 -10.28 -4.18
C ALA A 27 5.26 -9.30 -4.41
N SER A 28 5.24 -8.19 -3.69
CA SER A 28 6.32 -7.22 -3.61
C SER A 28 7.54 -7.85 -2.93
N SER A 29 8.74 -7.39 -3.30
CA SER A 29 9.97 -8.02 -2.80
C SER A 29 11.08 -7.00 -2.60
N THR A 30 12.00 -7.33 -1.70
CA THR A 30 13.24 -6.60 -1.52
C THR A 30 14.38 -7.57 -1.26
N THR A 31 15.57 -7.21 -1.71
CA THR A 31 16.82 -7.89 -1.33
C THR A 31 17.60 -7.09 -0.27
N VAL A 32 17.02 -5.98 0.21
CA VAL A 32 17.61 -5.14 1.24
C VAL A 32 17.58 -5.86 2.58
N THR A 33 18.74 -5.90 3.23
CA THR A 33 18.86 -6.21 4.65
C THR A 33 19.22 -4.91 5.36
N CYS A 34 18.38 -4.49 6.31
CA CYS A 34 18.63 -3.29 7.09
C CYS A 34 19.78 -3.52 8.09
N LEU A 35 20.47 -2.44 8.46
CA LEU A 35 21.40 -2.46 9.58
C LEU A 35 20.65 -2.79 10.87
N SER A 36 21.24 -3.61 11.75
CA SER A 36 20.57 -4.10 12.96
C SER A 36 20.14 -3.00 13.94
N SER A 37 20.75 -1.81 13.87
CA SER A 37 20.31 -0.64 14.64
C SER A 37 18.91 -0.12 14.25
N PHE A 38 18.36 -0.61 13.14
CA PHE A 38 17.03 -0.27 12.62
C PHE A 38 16.04 -1.42 12.71
N ASP A 39 16.35 -2.50 13.45
CA ASP A 39 15.42 -3.63 13.63
C ASP A 39 14.07 -3.22 14.24
N TRP A 40 14.05 -2.10 14.99
CA TRP A 40 12.85 -1.49 15.55
C TRP A 40 11.87 -0.95 14.51
N MET A 41 12.31 -0.75 13.25
CA MET A 41 11.45 -0.33 12.14
C MET A 41 10.72 -1.50 11.47
N ASN A 42 11.05 -2.75 11.86
CA ASN A 42 10.35 -3.90 11.31
C ASN A 42 8.92 -3.94 11.84
N ASN A 43 7.96 -4.17 10.96
CA ASN A 43 6.57 -4.33 11.35
C ASN A 43 6.33 -5.71 12.02
N SER A 44 5.12 -5.92 12.54
CA SER A 44 4.68 -7.14 13.23
C SER A 44 4.69 -8.40 12.33
N LEU A 45 4.77 -8.22 11.01
CA LEU A 45 4.93 -9.29 10.02
C LEU A 45 6.41 -9.64 9.77
N GLY A 46 7.35 -9.01 10.49
CA GLY A 46 8.79 -9.18 10.31
C GLY A 46 9.33 -8.54 9.03
N GLN A 47 8.60 -7.58 8.46
CA GLN A 47 9.00 -6.92 7.23
C GLN A 47 9.80 -5.67 7.56
N ASN A 48 10.95 -5.54 6.92
CA ASN A 48 11.75 -4.33 7.01
C ASN A 48 11.10 -3.17 6.22
N PRO A 49 11.46 -1.91 6.51
CA PRO A 49 10.82 -0.75 5.89
C PRO A 49 10.94 -0.74 4.36
N CYS A 50 11.96 -1.36 3.78
CA CYS A 50 12.09 -1.47 2.31
C CYS A 50 11.09 -2.45 1.71
N LEU A 51 10.75 -3.54 2.40
CA LEU A 51 9.71 -4.44 1.95
C LEU A 51 8.34 -3.75 2.05
N VAL A 52 8.06 -3.04 3.14
CA VAL A 52 6.82 -2.27 3.28
C VAL A 52 6.72 -1.20 2.18
N ALA A 53 7.80 -0.45 1.92
CA ALA A 53 7.85 0.52 0.82
C ALA A 53 7.54 -0.13 -0.53
N SER A 54 8.12 -1.30 -0.80
CA SER A 54 7.89 -2.06 -2.03
C SER A 54 6.41 -2.45 -2.18
N TYR A 55 5.73 -2.87 -1.12
CA TYR A 55 4.29 -3.13 -1.17
C TYR A 55 3.46 -1.89 -1.50
N LEU A 56 3.66 -0.78 -0.78
CA LEU A 56 2.85 0.42 -0.97
C LEU A 56 3.05 1.03 -2.37
N THR A 57 4.31 1.15 -2.78
CA THR A 57 4.65 1.74 -4.07
C THR A 57 4.26 0.87 -5.26
N SER A 58 4.19 -0.46 -5.08
CA SER A 58 3.65 -1.36 -6.11
C SER A 58 2.17 -1.06 -6.38
N GLU A 59 1.39 -0.73 -5.33
CA GLU A 59 0.00 -0.31 -5.53
C GLU A 59 -0.11 1.08 -6.14
N CYS A 60 0.76 2.02 -5.74
CA CYS A 60 0.78 3.35 -6.33
C CYS A 60 0.95 3.29 -7.86
N LEU A 61 1.71 2.30 -8.35
CA LEU A 61 2.09 2.19 -9.75
C LEU A 61 1.34 1.09 -10.52
N ASN A 62 0.51 0.31 -9.83
CA ASN A 62 -0.21 -0.84 -10.38
C ASN A 62 0.72 -1.88 -11.07
N TYR A 63 1.94 -2.05 -10.55
CA TYR A 63 2.86 -3.12 -10.95
C TYR A 63 3.79 -3.48 -9.80
N THR A 64 4.35 -4.69 -9.83
CA THR A 64 5.22 -5.18 -8.77
C THR A 64 6.57 -4.50 -8.83
N LEU A 65 6.86 -3.68 -7.83
CA LEU A 65 8.16 -3.05 -7.68
C LEU A 65 9.05 -3.89 -6.77
N THR A 66 10.31 -4.07 -7.16
CA THR A 66 11.35 -4.62 -6.28
C THR A 66 12.29 -3.50 -5.83
N ILE A 67 12.43 -3.31 -4.53
CA ILE A 67 13.41 -2.36 -3.97
C ILE A 67 14.73 -3.08 -3.74
N ALA A 68 15.79 -2.58 -4.40
CA ALA A 68 17.14 -3.12 -4.32
C ALA A 68 18.04 -2.27 -3.40
N PRO A 69 19.16 -2.84 -2.90
CA PRO A 69 20.12 -2.13 -2.08
C PRO A 69 20.66 -0.86 -2.73
N VAL A 70 20.75 0.22 -1.95
CA VAL A 70 21.41 1.45 -2.38
C VAL A 70 22.92 1.26 -2.38
N THR A 71 23.60 1.46 -3.52
CA THR A 71 25.07 1.53 -3.55
C THR A 71 25.56 2.81 -2.87
N PRO A 72 26.66 2.78 -2.08
CA PRO A 72 27.27 3.99 -1.53
C PRO A 72 27.59 5.01 -2.63
N GLY A 73 26.97 6.19 -2.58
CA GLY A 73 27.10 7.25 -3.59
C GLY A 73 26.24 7.08 -4.86
N GLY A 74 25.41 6.04 -4.93
CA GLY A 74 24.38 5.92 -5.96
C GLY A 74 23.13 6.73 -5.57
N THR A 75 22.40 7.22 -6.57
CA THR A 75 21.03 7.72 -6.37
C THR A 75 20.09 6.52 -6.35
N PRO A 76 19.42 6.22 -5.22
CA PRO A 76 18.40 5.19 -5.16
C PRO A 76 17.09 5.73 -5.70
N ILE A 77 17.08 5.99 -7.00
CA ILE A 77 15.84 6.19 -7.72
C ILE A 77 15.70 4.97 -8.59
N SER A 78 14.88 4.01 -8.17
CA SER A 78 14.20 3.22 -9.19
C SER A 78 13.49 4.26 -10.05
N PRO A 79 13.78 4.40 -11.36
CA PRO A 79 13.33 5.53 -12.19
C PRO A 79 11.81 5.76 -12.21
N ASN A 80 11.04 4.83 -11.67
CA ASN A 80 9.58 4.85 -11.60
C ASN A 80 9.03 5.19 -10.19
N LEU A 81 9.88 5.37 -9.18
CA LEU A 81 9.49 5.72 -7.81
C LEU A 81 9.46 7.22 -7.55
N ASP A 82 9.95 8.00 -8.50
CA ASP A 82 10.14 9.43 -8.33
C ASP A 82 8.94 10.21 -8.91
N PRO A 83 8.10 10.83 -8.05
CA PRO A 83 7.04 11.72 -8.49
C PRO A 83 7.55 13.05 -9.07
N THR A 84 8.86 13.29 -9.14
CA THR A 84 9.45 14.42 -9.89
C THR A 84 9.27 14.29 -11.41
N SER A 85 8.90 13.10 -11.91
CA SER A 85 8.30 13.00 -13.24
C SER A 85 6.79 13.18 -13.15
N TYR A 86 6.25 14.06 -14.00
CA TYR A 86 4.82 14.40 -14.03
C TYR A 86 3.92 13.16 -14.19
N ASP A 87 4.40 12.15 -14.93
CA ASP A 87 3.66 10.92 -15.21
C ASP A 87 3.50 10.01 -13.98
N ASN A 88 4.33 10.18 -12.95
CA ASN A 88 4.28 9.37 -11.73
C ASN A 88 3.51 10.06 -10.59
N ALA A 89 3.30 11.39 -10.63
CA ALA A 89 2.59 12.09 -9.56
C ALA A 89 1.13 11.60 -9.45
N ASN A 90 0.79 10.96 -8.34
CA ASN A 90 -0.53 10.41 -8.05
C ASN A 90 -0.80 10.45 -6.54
N ASP A 91 -2.07 10.25 -6.14
CA ASP A 91 -2.49 10.30 -4.72
C ASP A 91 -1.57 9.48 -3.80
N CYS A 92 -1.16 8.30 -4.23
CA CYS A 92 -0.39 7.37 -3.42
C CYS A 92 1.07 7.81 -3.25
N LEU A 93 1.76 8.23 -4.31
CA LEU A 93 3.14 8.74 -4.21
C LEU A 93 3.21 10.12 -3.56
N CYS A 94 2.13 10.92 -3.68
CA CYS A 94 2.00 12.23 -3.04
C CYS A 94 1.48 12.15 -1.58
N SER A 95 1.55 10.98 -0.97
CA SER A 95 1.31 10.77 0.45
C SER A 95 2.59 10.93 1.25
N THR A 96 2.53 11.69 2.35
CA THR A 96 3.66 11.77 3.30
C THR A 96 3.94 10.41 3.97
N VAL A 97 2.95 9.50 4.02
CA VAL A 97 3.14 8.14 4.54
C VAL A 97 4.02 7.33 3.60
N THR A 98 3.74 7.36 2.30
CA THR A 98 4.59 6.70 1.29
C THR A 98 6.02 7.23 1.34
N TYR A 99 6.18 8.56 1.43
CA TYR A 99 7.48 9.20 1.59
C TYR A 99 8.20 8.75 2.87
N SER A 100 7.52 8.73 4.02
CA SER A 100 8.12 8.33 5.30
C SER A 100 8.54 6.86 5.32
N VAL A 101 7.75 5.94 4.75
CA VAL A 101 8.15 4.52 4.64
C VAL A 101 9.39 4.38 3.72
N TYR A 102 9.45 5.17 2.64
CA TYR A 102 10.62 5.19 1.76
C TYR A 102 11.86 5.80 2.45
N GLY A 103 11.67 6.88 3.21
CA GLY A 103 12.71 7.48 4.05
C GLY A 103 13.24 6.52 5.12
N ALA A 104 12.37 5.74 5.75
CA ALA A 104 12.76 4.67 6.68
C ALA A 104 13.60 3.58 5.99
N CYS A 105 13.22 3.19 4.76
CA CYS A 105 14.01 2.25 3.96
C CYS A 105 15.41 2.78 3.65
N HIS A 106 15.56 4.07 3.35
CA HIS A 106 16.87 4.68 3.13
C HIS A 106 17.69 4.75 4.43
N ALA A 107 17.06 5.20 5.52
CA ALA A 107 17.72 5.27 6.82
C ALA A 107 18.28 3.91 7.25
N CYS A 108 17.50 2.83 7.07
CA CYS A 108 17.92 1.49 7.44
C CYS A 108 19.13 0.97 6.64
N GLN A 109 19.37 1.55 5.46
CA GLN A 109 20.50 1.26 4.58
C GLN A 109 21.67 2.26 4.74
N ASN A 110 21.58 3.17 5.71
CA ASN A 110 22.51 4.30 5.87
C ASN A 110 22.59 5.18 4.60
N ALA A 111 21.45 5.37 3.95
CA ALA A 111 21.24 6.27 2.83
C ALA A 111 20.31 7.42 3.22
N THR A 112 20.26 8.45 2.39
CA THR A 112 19.35 9.59 2.54
C THR A 112 18.33 9.59 1.41
N VAL A 113 17.09 9.93 1.71
CA VAL A 113 16.07 10.26 0.70
C VAL A 113 16.18 11.75 0.36
N GLU A 114 15.74 12.17 -0.82
CA GLU A 114 15.52 13.59 -1.08
C GLU A 114 14.52 14.20 -0.09
N SER A 115 14.55 15.53 0.02
CA SER A 115 13.63 16.24 0.88
C SER A 115 12.20 16.16 0.34
N TRP A 116 11.21 16.29 1.22
CA TRP A 116 9.80 16.22 0.86
C TRP A 116 9.45 17.25 -0.21
N SER A 117 9.97 18.48 -0.14
CA SER A 117 9.73 19.49 -1.16
C SER A 117 10.27 19.11 -2.55
N VAL A 118 11.35 18.33 -2.62
CA VAL A 118 11.87 17.77 -3.88
C VAL A 118 11.00 16.62 -4.35
N TRP A 119 10.71 15.66 -3.46
CA TRP A 119 9.83 14.51 -3.74
C TRP A 119 8.46 14.99 -4.25
N SER A 120 7.84 15.91 -3.52
CA SER A 120 6.50 16.40 -3.77
C SER A 120 6.43 17.51 -4.83
N PHE A 121 7.49 17.72 -5.63
CA PHE A 121 7.56 18.87 -6.54
C PHE A 121 6.39 18.94 -7.54
N ASN A 122 5.93 17.79 -8.06
CA ASN A 122 4.73 17.74 -8.92
C ASN A 122 3.45 17.32 -8.19
N CYS A 123 3.49 17.19 -6.86
CA CYS A 123 2.32 16.87 -6.06
C CYS A 123 1.48 18.13 -5.84
N PHE A 124 0.51 18.36 -6.73
CA PHE A 124 -0.46 19.43 -6.53
C PHE A 124 -1.24 19.22 -5.22
N THR A 125 -1.78 20.30 -4.65
CA THR A 125 -2.54 20.26 -3.39
C THR A 125 -3.70 19.26 -3.44
N SER A 126 -4.31 19.04 -4.61
CA SER A 126 -5.39 18.06 -4.80
C SER A 126 -4.96 16.60 -4.72
N LEU A 127 -3.67 16.31 -4.91
CA LEU A 127 -3.08 14.96 -4.84
C LEU A 127 -2.30 14.73 -3.55
N THR A 128 -2.07 15.78 -2.75
CA THR A 128 -1.21 15.71 -1.57
C THR A 128 -1.99 15.18 -0.38
N HIS A 129 -1.52 14.10 0.23
CA HIS A 129 -2.13 13.47 1.40
C HIS A 129 -1.17 13.52 2.58
N HIS A 130 -1.48 14.37 3.56
CA HIS A 130 -0.70 14.45 4.79
C HIS A 130 -1.17 13.40 5.79
N SER A 131 -0.24 12.60 6.28
CA SER A 131 -0.44 11.63 7.36
C SER A 131 -1.57 10.63 7.05
N VAL A 132 -1.76 10.35 5.75
CA VAL A 132 -2.77 9.43 5.21
C VAL A 132 -2.18 8.69 4.02
N TYR A 133 -2.28 7.37 4.01
CA TYR A 133 -2.09 6.54 2.80
C TYR A 133 -3.45 6.36 2.11
N PRO A 134 -3.65 6.90 0.89
CA PRO A 134 -4.99 7.04 0.31
C PRO A 134 -5.51 5.79 -0.42
N LEU A 135 -4.68 4.75 -0.57
CA LEU A 135 -5.10 3.49 -1.19
C LEU A 135 -5.41 2.42 -0.12
N ASN A 136 -6.04 1.33 -0.55
CA ASN A 136 -6.15 0.15 0.29
C ASN A 136 -4.75 -0.43 0.53
N ILE A 137 -4.42 -0.68 1.80
CA ILE A 137 -3.16 -1.35 2.15
C ILE A 137 -3.21 -2.79 1.63
N PRO A 138 -2.20 -3.27 0.87
CA PRO A 138 -2.18 -4.62 0.34
C PRO A 138 -2.27 -5.67 1.44
N ASN A 139 -2.94 -6.79 1.14
CA ASN A 139 -2.89 -7.93 2.03
C ASN A 139 -1.45 -8.46 2.12
N GLY A 140 -1.00 -8.78 3.33
CA GLY A 140 0.36 -9.27 3.57
C GLY A 140 1.40 -8.17 3.81
N THR A 141 0.98 -6.91 4.00
CA THR A 141 1.82 -5.86 4.59
C THR A 141 1.07 -5.10 5.68
N ALA A 142 1.83 -4.42 6.52
CA ALA A 142 1.33 -3.53 7.56
C ALA A 142 2.20 -2.27 7.59
N ILE A 143 1.57 -1.10 7.64
CA ILE A 143 2.26 0.19 7.71
C ILE A 143 2.53 0.51 9.19
N PRO A 144 3.80 0.67 9.61
CA PRO A 144 4.15 1.09 10.97
C PRO A 144 3.53 2.44 11.33
N HIS A 145 3.12 2.60 12.59
CA HIS A 145 2.53 3.84 13.12
C HIS A 145 3.41 5.06 12.87
N CYS A 146 4.72 4.94 13.09
CA CYS A 146 5.68 6.03 12.87
C CYS A 146 5.71 6.59 11.44
N ALA A 147 5.20 5.86 10.43
CA ALA A 147 5.11 6.36 9.07
C ALA A 147 4.07 7.48 8.89
N TYR A 148 3.12 7.59 9.82
CA TYR A 148 2.06 8.59 9.82
C TYR A 148 2.44 9.88 10.56
N LEU A 149 3.66 9.96 11.11
CA LEU A 149 4.16 11.20 11.70
C LEU A 149 4.29 12.29 10.64
N ASP A 150 4.06 13.53 11.07
CA ASP A 150 4.23 14.70 10.22
C ASP A 150 5.69 14.85 9.77
N VAL A 151 5.87 15.17 8.48
CA VAL A 151 7.19 15.46 7.91
C VAL A 151 7.60 16.89 8.29
N THR A 152 8.28 17.03 9.42
CA THR A 152 8.84 18.29 9.90
C THR A 152 10.24 18.51 9.32
N ASP A 153 10.63 19.77 9.07
CA ASP A 153 11.94 20.13 8.50
C ASP A 153 12.24 19.50 7.14
N ASP A 154 11.19 19.25 6.36
CA ASP A 154 11.27 18.76 4.97
C ASP A 154 11.88 17.36 4.82
N MET A 155 11.98 16.57 5.89
CA MET A 155 12.66 15.26 5.88
C MET A 155 11.96 14.23 6.78
N PHE A 156 12.11 12.94 6.45
CA PHE A 156 11.77 11.88 7.38
C PHE A 156 12.64 11.94 8.65
N ASN A 157 12.00 12.04 9.81
CA ASN A 157 12.70 12.15 11.10
C ASN A 157 12.84 10.77 11.77
N THR A 158 13.98 10.13 11.57
CA THR A 158 14.31 8.81 12.14
C THR A 158 14.24 8.79 13.67
N THR A 159 14.60 9.89 14.33
CA THR A 159 14.60 9.98 15.80
C THR A 159 13.17 10.03 16.33
N ALA A 160 12.32 10.86 15.71
CA ALA A 160 10.90 10.91 16.07
C ALA A 160 10.21 9.57 15.80
N ALA A 161 10.49 8.96 14.65
CA ALA A 161 9.95 7.65 14.31
C ALA A 161 10.36 6.56 15.31
N GLN A 162 11.60 6.59 15.80
CA GLN A 162 12.07 5.63 16.80
C GLN A 162 11.40 5.80 18.16
N LEU A 163 11.10 7.04 18.55
CA LEU A 163 10.42 7.35 19.80
C LEU A 163 8.94 6.94 19.76
N ASP A 164 8.32 7.00 18.59
CA ASP A 164 6.91 6.68 18.37
C ASP A 164 6.68 5.17 18.21
N GLY A 165 7.48 4.51 17.37
CA GLY A 165 7.45 3.06 17.16
C GLY A 165 6.47 2.59 16.07
N ASP A 166 6.28 1.27 15.97
CA ASP A 166 5.49 0.64 14.91
C ASP A 166 4.00 0.51 15.23
N SER A 167 3.63 0.53 16.50
CA SER A 167 2.29 0.14 16.97
C SER A 167 1.43 1.35 17.38
N PRO A 168 0.13 1.40 17.02
CA PRO A 168 -0.60 0.40 16.24
C PRO A 168 -0.35 0.50 14.74
N GLU A 169 -0.18 -0.65 14.09
CA GLU A 169 0.01 -0.71 12.63
C GLU A 169 -1.31 -0.58 11.87
N SER A 170 -1.22 0.01 10.68
CA SER A 170 -2.34 0.03 9.74
C SER A 170 -2.24 -1.14 8.77
N THR A 171 -3.32 -1.91 8.66
CA THR A 171 -3.42 -3.06 7.74
C THR A 171 -4.56 -2.87 6.76
N SER A 172 -4.69 -3.77 5.77
CA SER A 172 -5.87 -3.78 4.91
C SER A 172 -7.13 -3.79 5.77
N THR A 173 -8.07 -2.90 5.50
CA THR A 173 -9.45 -3.11 5.93
C THR A 173 -9.97 -4.28 5.11
N GLN A 174 -9.93 -5.51 5.66
CA GLN A 174 -10.84 -6.53 5.16
C GLN A 174 -12.23 -5.91 5.28
N PHE A 175 -12.85 -5.55 4.17
CA PHE A 175 -14.30 -5.48 4.12
C PHE A 175 -14.75 -6.88 4.56
N PHE A 176 -15.07 -7.03 5.84
CA PHE A 176 -15.73 -8.19 6.37
C PHE A 176 -17.10 -8.25 5.69
N ASN A 177 -17.13 -8.85 4.49
CA ASN A 177 -18.34 -9.45 3.92
C ASN A 177 -18.95 -10.49 4.87
N TYR A 178 -18.25 -10.83 5.96
CA TYR A 178 -18.77 -11.59 7.09
C TYR A 178 -19.98 -10.93 7.79
N ALA A 179 -20.11 -9.59 7.77
CA ALA A 179 -21.25 -8.92 8.39
C ALA A 179 -22.55 -9.04 7.56
N ILE A 180 -22.46 -9.27 6.25
CA ILE A 180 -23.65 -9.44 5.39
C ILE A 180 -24.14 -10.90 5.44
N THR A 181 -23.24 -11.89 5.52
CA THR A 181 -23.63 -13.31 5.61
C THR A 181 -24.32 -13.70 6.92
N GLN A 182 -24.15 -12.93 8.01
CA GLN A 182 -24.84 -13.17 9.28
C GLN A 182 -26.20 -12.47 9.40
N PHE A 183 -26.48 -11.47 8.54
CA PHE A 183 -27.78 -10.80 8.52
C PHE A 183 -28.80 -11.54 7.65
N ASP A 184 -28.36 -12.20 6.57
CA ASP A 184 -29.25 -12.99 5.71
C ASP A 184 -29.69 -14.32 6.34
N SER A 185 -28.85 -14.94 7.18
CA SER A 185 -29.21 -16.19 7.88
C SER A 185 -30.25 -16.02 8.98
N LYS A 186 -30.44 -14.80 9.51
CA LYS A 186 -31.45 -14.50 10.54
C LYS A 186 -32.79 -14.01 10.00
N LYS A 187 -32.97 -13.87 8.69
CA LYS A 187 -34.22 -13.37 8.10
C LYS A 187 -35.16 -14.46 7.59
N PHE A 188 -34.78 -15.73 7.66
CA PHE A 188 -35.62 -16.86 7.20
C PHE A 188 -36.22 -17.71 8.34
N GLU A 189 -36.07 -17.29 9.59
CA GLU A 189 -36.76 -17.91 10.73
C GLU A 189 -37.73 -16.91 11.38
N ARG A 190 -38.84 -16.63 10.70
CA ARG A 190 -40.11 -16.21 11.33
C ARG A 190 -41.28 -16.33 10.38
#